data_AF-A0AB73GGT8-F1
#
_entry.id   AF-A0AB73GGT8-F1
#
_cell.length_a   1.000
_cell.length_b   1.000
_cell.length_c   1.000
_cell.angle_alpha   90.00
_cell.angle_beta   90.00
_cell.angle_gamma   90.00
#
_symmetry.space_group_name_H-M   'P 1'
#
loop_
_entity.id
_entity.type
_entity.pdbx_description
1 polymer ?
#
loop_
_entity_poly.entity_id
_entity_poly.type
_entity_poly.pdbx_seq_one_letter_code
_entity_poly.pdbx_strand_id
1 'polypeptide(L)' 'QPLQGLFLNVRAAAGTYTKGQPVAVANGQIKTANAAGDTPDKVFAYVEEDTALTAQAGDLVRVVFK' A
#
# COMPACT_ATOMS: atom_id res chain seq x y z
N GLN A 1 -15.96 4.52 1.68
CA GLN A 1 -14.51 4.72 1.52
C GLN A 1 -13.98 5.35 2.80
N PRO A 2 -12.74 5.03 3.23
CA PRO A 2 -12.07 5.77 4.29
C PRO A 2 -11.94 7.26 3.94
N LEU A 3 -11.80 8.09 4.98
CA LEU A 3 -11.73 9.54 4.85
C LEU A 3 -10.46 9.96 4.09
N GLN A 4 -10.61 10.88 3.14
CA GLN A 4 -9.52 11.57 2.46
C GLN A 4 -8.51 12.14 3.46
N GLY A 5 -7.22 11.88 3.27
CA GLY A 5 -6.15 12.32 4.17
C GLY A 5 -5.98 11.51 5.45
N LEU A 6 -6.78 10.44 5.67
CA LEU A 6 -6.59 9.53 6.80
C LEU A 6 -5.32 8.70 6.61
N PHE A 7 -4.50 8.65 7.66
CA PHE A 7 -3.34 7.76 7.74
C PHE A 7 -3.68 6.50 8.52
N LEU A 8 -3.25 5.35 8.02
CA LEU A 8 -3.32 4.07 8.73
C LEU A 8 -2.01 3.31 8.59
N ASN A 9 -1.67 2.52 9.61
CA ASN A 9 -0.62 1.50 9.51
C ASN A 9 -1.32 0.18 9.15
N VAL A 10 -1.00 -0.40 7.99
CA VAL A 10 -1.70 -1.57 7.43
C VAL A 10 -0.71 -2.70 7.21
N ARG A 11 -1.15 -3.94 7.44
CA ARG A 11 -0.33 -5.12 7.19
C ARG A 11 0.04 -5.20 5.71
N ALA A 12 1.30 -5.45 5.41
CA ALA A 12 1.82 -5.54 4.06
C ALA A 12 2.24 -6.97 3.70
N ALA A 13 2.15 -7.29 2.41
CA ALA A 13 2.86 -8.43 1.85
C ALA A 13 4.36 -8.13 1.81
N ALA A 14 5.20 -9.17 1.79
CA ALA A 14 6.64 -8.97 1.71
C ALA A 14 7.03 -8.18 0.44
N GLY A 15 7.88 -7.16 0.60
CA GLY A 15 8.27 -6.28 -0.49
C GLY A 15 8.86 -4.98 -0.01
N THR A 16 9.34 -4.16 -0.97
CA THR A 16 9.84 -2.82 -0.69
C THR A 16 8.78 -1.77 -1.06
N TYR A 17 8.50 -0.88 -0.11
CA TYR A 17 7.50 0.17 -0.21
C TYR A 17 8.16 1.54 -0.15
N THR A 18 7.86 2.40 -1.11
CA THR A 18 8.42 3.76 -1.20
C THR A 18 7.32 4.81 -1.16
N LYS A 19 7.65 5.99 -0.64
CA LYS A 19 6.71 7.11 -0.50
C LYS A 19 5.96 7.40 -1.81
N GLY A 20 4.65 7.58 -1.70
CA GLY A 20 3.76 7.86 -2.83
C GLY A 20 3.43 6.66 -3.71
N GLN A 21 3.98 5.47 -3.44
CA GLN A 21 3.67 4.28 -4.22
C GLN A 21 2.20 3.85 -4.02
N PRO A 22 1.45 3.58 -5.11
CA PRO A 22 0.09 3.08 -4.99
C PRO A 22 0.09 1.62 -4.53
N VAL A 23 -0.80 1.30 -3.59
CA VAL A 23 -1.00 -0.06 -3.10
C VAL A 23 -2.44 -0.51 -3.30
N ALA A 24 -2.60 -1.81 -3.46
CA ALA A 24 -3.88 -2.50 -3.53
C ALA A 24 -3.99 -3.51 -2.39
N VAL A 25 -5.20 -3.95 -2.07
CA VAL A 25 -5.42 -4.99 -1.04
C VAL A 25 -5.54 -6.35 -1.69
N ALA A 26 -4.75 -7.31 -1.23
CA ALA A 26 -4.86 -8.72 -1.57
C ALA A 26 -4.68 -9.56 -0.30
N ASN A 27 -5.53 -10.55 -0.08
CA ASN A 27 -5.47 -11.44 1.09
C ASN A 27 -5.38 -10.70 2.44
N GLY A 28 -6.08 -9.56 2.56
CA GLY A 28 -6.09 -8.74 3.77
C GLY A 28 -4.80 -7.97 4.06
N GLN A 29 -3.86 -7.94 3.12
CA GLN A 29 -2.62 -7.19 3.19
C GLN A 29 -2.52 -6.20 2.02
N ILE A 30 -1.76 -5.13 2.21
CA ILE A 30 -1.39 -4.27 1.08
C ILE A 30 -0.28 -4.94 0.26
N LYS A 31 -0.36 -4.81 -1.05
CA LYS A 31 0.71 -5.11 -2.00
C LYS A 31 0.88 -3.94 -2.95
N THR A 32 1.99 -3.92 -3.68
CA THR A 32 2.19 -2.98 -4.78
C THR A 32 1.02 -3.11 -5.78
N ALA A 33 0.42 -1.98 -6.14
CA ALA A 33 -0.66 -1.99 -7.13
C ALA A 33 -0.06 -2.23 -8.52
N ASN A 34 -0.60 -3.21 -9.23
CA ASN A 34 -0.33 -3.40 -10.64
C ASN A 34 -1.22 -2.44 -11.44
N ALA A 35 -0.59 -1.48 -12.13
CA ALA A 35 -1.28 -0.50 -12.97
C ALA A 35 -1.36 -0.92 -14.45
N ALA A 36 -0.81 -2.08 -14.83
CA ALA A 36 -0.68 -2.51 -16.22
C ALA A 36 -1.26 -3.92 -16.48
N GLY A 37 -1.59 -4.18 -17.74
CA GLY A 37 -2.18 -5.45 -18.20
C GLY A 37 -3.71 -5.46 -18.24
N ASP A 38 -4.28 -6.61 -18.55
CA ASP A 38 -5.73 -6.76 -18.81
C ASP A 38 -6.60 -6.63 -17.55
N THR A 39 -6.00 -6.71 -16.36
CA THR A 39 -6.71 -6.61 -15.07
C THR A 39 -5.91 -5.77 -14.07
N PRO A 40 -5.96 -4.42 -14.19
CA PRO A 40 -5.28 -3.54 -13.26
C PRO A 40 -5.93 -3.62 -11.87
N ASP A 41 -5.11 -3.46 -10.83
CA ASP A 41 -5.61 -3.41 -9.45
C ASP A 41 -6.34 -2.09 -9.18
N LYS A 42 -7.35 -2.15 -8.31
CA LYS A 42 -7.92 -0.94 -7.72
C LYS A 42 -6.99 -0.38 -6.66
N VAL A 43 -6.54 0.86 -6.85
CA VAL A 43 -5.75 1.57 -5.83
C VAL A 43 -6.58 1.73 -4.55
N PHE A 44 -5.98 1.31 -3.45
CA PHE A 44 -6.55 1.38 -2.11
C PHE A 44 -6.02 2.60 -1.35
N ALA A 45 -4.70 2.81 -1.36
CA ALA A 45 -4.02 3.88 -0.63
C ALA A 45 -2.64 4.15 -1.27
N TYR A 46 -1.92 5.12 -0.71
CA TYR A 46 -0.56 5.47 -1.11
C TYR A 46 0.37 5.39 0.09
N VAL A 47 1.57 4.85 -0.10
CA VAL A 47 2.58 4.71 0.96
C VAL A 47 3.05 6.09 1.46
N GLU A 48 3.20 6.24 2.76
CA GLU A 48 3.73 7.45 3.42
C GLU A 48 4.83 7.11 4.43
N GLU A 49 5.75 6.25 4.01
CA GLU A 49 7.04 6.04 4.68
C GLU A 49 8.04 7.09 4.19
N ASP A 50 8.81 7.69 5.11
CA ASP A 50 9.80 8.72 4.76
C ASP A 50 11.06 8.15 4.10
N THR A 51 11.37 6.88 4.37
CA THR A 51 12.44 6.12 3.72
C THR A 51 11.87 4.85 3.09
N ALA A 52 12.59 4.28 2.12
CA ALA A 52 12.18 3.01 1.53
C ALA A 52 12.16 1.91 2.61
N LEU A 53 11.01 1.28 2.79
CA LEU A 53 10.78 0.25 3.80
C LEU A 53 10.70 -1.12 3.14
N THR A 54 11.61 -2.02 3.52
CA THR A 54 11.51 -3.45 3.14
C THR A 54 10.76 -4.20 4.24
N ALA A 55 9.52 -4.55 3.96
CA ALA A 55 8.60 -5.23 4.87
C ALA A 55 8.63 -6.74 4.63
N GLN A 56 8.50 -7.52 5.71
CA GLN A 56 8.10 -8.92 5.68
C GLN A 56 6.57 -9.03 5.69
N ALA A 57 6.04 -10.21 5.36
CA ALA A 57 4.60 -10.42 5.35
C ALA A 57 4.00 -10.23 6.75
N GLY A 58 3.03 -9.33 6.85
CA GLY A 58 2.35 -8.97 8.10
C GLY A 58 2.93 -7.75 8.82
N ASP A 59 4.09 -7.24 8.38
CA ASP A 59 4.64 -5.97 8.89
C ASP A 59 3.71 -4.80 8.57
N LEU A 60 3.79 -3.77 9.39
CA LEU A 60 2.95 -2.58 9.23
C LEU A 60 3.66 -1.54 8.37
N VAL A 61 2.95 -1.06 7.34
CA VAL A 61 3.39 0.05 6.48
C VAL A 61 2.38 1.18 6.63
N ARG A 62 2.88 2.40 6.80
CA ARG A 62 2.05 3.61 6.84
C ARG A 62 1.57 3.98 5.45
N VAL A 63 0.26 4.19 5.32
CA VAL A 63 -0.39 4.64 4.09
C VAL A 63 -1.35 5.79 4.36
N VAL A 64 -1.69 6.54 3.31
CA VAL A 64 -2.71 7.59 3.30
C VAL A 64 -3.74 7.34 2.20
N PHE A 65 -4.99 7.68 2.48
CA PHE A 65 -6.07 7.67 1.48
C PHE A 65 -6.13 9.02 0.75
N LYS A 66 -6.09 9.00 -0.58
CA LYS A 66 -6.16 10.16 -1.48
C LYS A 66 -7.32 10.02 -2.46
#